data_AF-A0A9D9QYM3-F1
#
_entry.id   AF-A0A9D9QYM3-F1
#
_cell.length_a   1.000
_cell.length_b   1.000
_cell.length_c   1.000
_cell.angle_alpha   90.00
_cell.angle_beta   90.00
_cell.angle_gamma   90.00
#
_symmetry.space_group_name_H-M   'P 1'
#
loop_
_entity.id
_entity.type
_entity.pdbx_description
1 polymer ?
#
loop_
_entity_poly.entity_id
_entity_poly.type
_entity_poly.pdbx_seq_one_letter_code
_entity_poly.pdbx_strand_id
1 'polypeptide(L)'
;MIHHVIGDILLSKAQVIAHGVAPNDPFSTGLALSLRERWPAMYKDFRHFCQTTHPKPGSVWMWGGAEGSRIINLFTQDAAHEHTFKPGKATIEHVNHALRELRRLMDAEKFHSLALPRLATGVGGLNWDDVSPLITKHLGDLQVPIYVYVTFHKGVAANEPE
;
A
#
# COMPACT_ATOMS: atom_id res chain seq x y z
N MET A 1 -12.02 -9.16 9.05
CA MET A 1 -12.55 -9.99 7.92
C MET A 1 -12.03 -9.40 6.61
N ILE A 2 -11.63 -10.24 5.64
CA ILE A 2 -11.13 -9.78 4.33
C ILE A 2 -12.27 -9.82 3.30
N HIS A 3 -12.51 -8.71 2.63
CA HIS A 3 -13.51 -8.55 1.57
C HIS A 3 -12.81 -8.28 0.24
N HIS A 4 -13.04 -9.12 -0.76
CA HIS A 4 -12.57 -8.86 -2.12
C HIS A 4 -13.58 -7.99 -2.84
N VAL A 5 -13.16 -6.80 -3.27
CA VAL A 5 -14.04 -5.79 -3.84
C VAL A 5 -13.57 -5.33 -5.21
N ILE A 6 -14.49 -4.74 -5.97
CA ILE A 6 -14.26 -4.21 -7.32
C ILE A 6 -14.58 -2.72 -7.30
N GLY A 7 -13.66 -1.89 -7.80
CA GLY A 7 -13.84 -0.45 -7.84
C GLY A 7 -12.54 0.32 -7.86
N ASP A 8 -12.63 1.61 -7.54
CA ASP A 8 -11.52 2.53 -7.40
C ASP A 8 -11.18 2.68 -5.91
N ILE A 9 -9.97 2.25 -5.52
CA ILE A 9 -9.50 2.35 -4.12
C ILE A 9 -9.41 3.79 -3.63
N LEU A 10 -9.30 4.76 -4.53
CA LEU A 10 -9.34 6.17 -4.15
C LEU A 10 -10.73 6.56 -3.60
N LEU A 11 -11.78 5.84 -3.97
CA LEU A 11 -13.14 6.07 -3.49
C LEU A 11 -13.48 5.21 -2.26
N SER A 12 -12.50 4.49 -1.69
CA SER A 12 -12.67 3.72 -0.47
C SER A 12 -13.14 4.61 0.69
N LYS A 13 -14.02 4.06 1.52
CA LYS A 13 -14.44 4.65 2.80
C LYS A 13 -13.60 4.12 3.96
N ALA A 14 -12.62 3.27 3.71
CA ALA A 14 -11.70 2.80 4.72
C ALA A 14 -10.95 3.97 5.36
N GLN A 15 -10.68 3.86 6.65
CA GLN A 15 -9.92 4.86 7.40
C GLN A 15 -8.50 5.01 6.86
N VAL A 16 -7.93 3.91 6.36
CA VAL A 16 -6.55 3.84 5.88
C VAL A 16 -6.48 3.17 4.51
N ILE A 17 -5.69 3.76 3.61
CA ILE A 17 -5.30 3.14 2.35
C ILE A 17 -3.83 2.73 2.45
N ALA A 18 -3.51 1.47 2.15
CA ALA A 18 -2.14 1.00 2.04
C ALA A 18 -1.82 0.60 0.59
N HIS A 19 -0.60 0.89 0.13
CA HIS A 19 -0.15 0.53 -1.21
C HIS A 19 1.33 0.15 -1.25
N GLY A 20 1.73 -0.59 -2.28
CA GLY A 20 3.10 -1.08 -2.46
C GLY A 20 3.92 -0.14 -3.34
N VAL A 21 5.13 0.19 -2.89
CA VAL A 21 6.10 1.06 -3.58
C VAL A 21 7.53 0.57 -3.34
N ALA A 22 8.50 1.18 -4.03
CA ALA A 22 9.91 1.09 -3.67
C ALA A 22 10.37 2.26 -2.78
N PRO A 23 11.49 2.09 -2.04
CA PRO A 23 12.23 3.23 -1.51
C PRO A 23 12.59 4.20 -2.64
N ASN A 24 12.39 5.50 -2.41
CA ASN A 24 12.60 6.56 -3.42
C ASN A 24 11.75 6.43 -4.70
N ASP A 25 10.61 5.71 -4.67
CA ASP A 25 9.72 5.60 -5.82
C ASP A 25 9.23 7.00 -6.28
N PRO A 26 9.29 7.31 -7.59
CA PRO A 26 8.88 8.62 -8.10
C PRO A 26 7.35 8.84 -8.15
N PHE A 27 6.55 7.81 -7.85
CA PHE A 27 5.09 7.79 -7.92
C PHE A 27 4.61 8.27 -9.29
N SER A 28 5.21 7.72 -10.35
CA SER A 28 4.99 8.18 -11.73
C SER A 28 3.99 7.33 -12.50
N THR A 29 3.51 6.22 -11.95
CA THR A 29 2.55 5.32 -12.61
C THR A 29 1.60 4.67 -11.61
N GLY A 30 0.51 4.08 -12.12
CA GLY A 30 -0.41 3.25 -11.35
C GLY A 30 -1.07 3.98 -10.17
N LEU A 31 -1.37 3.23 -9.12
CA LEU A 31 -1.99 3.77 -7.91
C LEU A 31 -1.11 4.83 -7.23
N ALA A 32 0.20 4.63 -7.20
CA ALA A 32 1.13 5.59 -6.59
C ALA A 32 1.03 6.98 -7.24
N LEU A 33 0.90 7.05 -8.57
CA LEU A 33 0.65 8.31 -9.27
C LEU A 33 -0.67 8.95 -8.84
N SER A 34 -1.76 8.19 -8.82
CA SER A 34 -3.06 8.75 -8.44
C SER A 34 -3.10 9.21 -6.98
N LEU A 35 -2.39 8.52 -6.07
CA LEU A 35 -2.21 8.97 -4.69
C LEU A 35 -1.39 10.25 -4.61
N ARG A 36 -0.33 10.39 -5.43
CA ARG A 36 0.46 11.63 -5.52
C ARG A 36 -0.34 12.80 -6.07
N GLU A 37 -1.15 12.59 -7.10
CA GLU A 37 -2.02 13.62 -7.69
C GLU A 37 -3.07 14.09 -6.68
N ARG A 38 -3.66 13.16 -5.92
CA ARG A 38 -4.67 13.48 -4.91
C ARG A 38 -4.10 14.07 -3.62
N TRP A 39 -2.93 13.59 -3.19
CA TRP A 39 -2.25 14.07 -1.99
C TRP A 39 -0.79 14.48 -2.31
N PRO A 40 -0.56 15.62 -2.98
CA PRO A 40 0.80 16.06 -3.34
C PRO A 40 1.71 16.29 -2.13
N ALA A 41 1.14 16.70 -0.99
CA ALA A 41 1.86 16.86 0.27
C ALA A 41 2.44 15.54 0.78
N MET A 42 1.68 14.44 0.68
CA MET A 42 2.15 13.09 1.04
C MET A 42 3.41 12.72 0.25
N TYR A 43 3.41 12.97 -1.06
CA TYR A 43 4.57 12.65 -1.88
C TYR A 43 5.80 13.53 -1.54
N LYS A 44 5.58 14.80 -1.22
CA LYS A 44 6.67 15.68 -0.74
C LYS A 44 7.30 15.12 0.54
N ASP A 45 6.47 14.73 1.50
CA ASP A 45 6.92 14.19 2.79
C ASP A 45 7.58 12.81 2.62
N PHE A 46 7.03 11.96 1.74
CA PHE A 46 7.60 10.65 1.38
C PHE A 46 9.02 10.79 0.84
N ARG A 47 9.25 11.74 -0.08
CA ARG A 47 10.58 12.00 -0.63
C ARG A 47 11.56 12.43 0.44
N HIS A 48 11.14 13.35 1.31
CA HIS A 48 11.97 13.81 2.41
C HIS A 48 12.31 12.65 3.38
N PHE A 49 11.33 11.83 3.73
CA PHE A 49 11.52 10.64 4.54
C PHE A 49 12.52 9.67 3.90
N CYS A 50 12.38 9.37 2.60
CA CYS A 50 13.29 8.44 1.92
C CYS A 50 14.73 8.96 1.85
N GLN A 51 14.91 10.27 1.61
CA GLN A 51 16.23 10.92 1.53
C GLN A 51 16.94 11.00 2.88
N THR A 52 16.19 11.11 3.98
CA THR A 52 16.76 11.27 5.32
C THR A 52 16.97 9.94 6.02
N THR A 53 16.03 8.99 5.87
CA THR A 53 16.04 7.73 6.63
C THR A 53 16.55 6.53 5.85
N HIS A 54 16.61 6.61 4.51
CA HIS A 54 17.02 5.52 3.63
C HIS A 54 16.28 4.20 3.95
N PRO A 55 14.94 4.19 3.85
CA PRO A 55 14.12 3.08 4.30
C PRO A 55 14.46 1.81 3.51
N LYS A 56 14.50 0.69 4.22
CA LYS A 56 14.78 -0.62 3.62
C LYS A 56 13.51 -1.22 3.03
N PRO A 57 13.61 -2.00 1.93
CA PRO A 57 12.54 -2.88 1.52
C PRO A 57 12.04 -3.76 2.68
N GLY A 58 10.75 -4.09 2.67
CA GLY A 58 10.05 -4.79 3.76
C GLY A 58 9.60 -3.92 4.94
N SER A 59 9.96 -2.63 4.97
CA SER A 59 9.47 -1.68 5.97
C SER A 59 8.18 -0.98 5.52
N VAL A 60 7.63 -0.12 6.39
CA VAL A 60 6.44 0.69 6.09
C VAL A 60 6.64 2.15 6.53
N TRP A 61 5.96 3.07 5.86
CA TRP A 61 5.88 4.46 6.30
C TRP A 61 4.45 4.99 6.19
N MET A 62 3.94 5.53 7.29
CA MET A 62 2.61 6.11 7.37
C MET A 62 2.66 7.62 7.23
N TRP A 63 1.78 8.14 6.38
CA TRP A 63 1.50 9.56 6.27
C TRP A 63 0.12 9.90 6.80
N GLY A 64 0.05 10.96 7.60
CA GLY A 64 -1.21 11.57 8.04
C GLY A 64 -1.45 12.88 7.31
N GLY A 65 -2.52 12.93 6.52
CA GLY A 65 -2.96 14.15 5.85
C GLY A 65 -3.88 15.00 6.70
N ALA A 66 -4.13 16.22 6.20
CA ALA A 66 -5.24 17.05 6.64
C ALA A 66 -6.56 16.28 6.48
N GLU A 67 -7.57 16.64 7.28
CA GLU A 67 -8.90 16.02 7.24
C GLU A 67 -8.93 14.51 7.56
N GLY A 68 -7.88 14.00 8.21
CA GLY A 68 -7.87 12.62 8.73
C GLY A 68 -7.45 11.56 7.72
N SER A 69 -7.04 11.92 6.51
CA SER A 69 -6.50 10.97 5.52
C SER A 69 -5.30 10.20 6.09
N ARG A 70 -5.24 8.88 5.89
CA ARG A 70 -4.11 8.03 6.31
C ARG A 70 -3.67 7.14 5.15
N ILE A 71 -2.41 7.31 4.74
CA ILE A 71 -1.80 6.52 3.65
C ILE A 71 -0.60 5.77 4.19
N ILE A 72 -0.58 4.45 4.05
CA ILE A 72 0.56 3.60 4.41
C ILE A 72 1.29 3.14 3.16
N ASN A 73 2.57 3.48 3.08
CA ASN A 73 3.48 3.12 2.00
C ASN A 73 4.24 1.87 2.41
N LEU A 74 3.94 0.74 1.76
CA LEU A 74 4.58 -0.55 1.98
C LEU A 74 5.78 -0.66 1.03
N PHE A 75 7.00 -0.76 1.55
CA PHE A 75 8.20 -0.85 0.73
C PHE A 75 8.38 -2.28 0.19
N THR A 76 7.50 -2.71 -0.72
CA THR A 76 7.46 -4.09 -1.24
C THR A 76 8.48 -4.38 -2.34
N GLN A 77 9.10 -3.32 -2.88
CA GLN A 77 10.03 -3.39 -4.01
C GLN A 77 11.43 -2.97 -3.59
N ASP A 78 12.43 -3.48 -4.31
CA ASP A 78 13.80 -2.99 -4.19
C ASP A 78 13.91 -1.51 -4.58
N ALA A 79 14.78 -0.79 -3.88
CA ALA A 79 15.13 0.58 -4.24
C ALA A 79 15.66 0.63 -5.68
N ALA A 80 15.44 1.75 -6.35
CA ALA A 80 16.06 1.99 -7.65
C ALA A 80 17.59 1.89 -7.51
N HIS A 81 18.24 1.09 -8.36
CA HIS A 81 19.71 1.04 -8.42
C HIS A 81 20.25 2.39 -8.89
N GLU A 82 21.41 2.81 -8.38
CA GLU A 82 22.02 4.15 -8.56
C GLU A 82 22.15 4.62 -10.02
N HIS A 83 22.05 3.71 -11.00
CA HIS A 83 22.17 4.00 -12.44
C HIS A 83 20.87 3.84 -13.23
N THR A 84 19.81 3.30 -12.62
CA THR A 84 18.50 3.15 -13.26
C THR A 84 17.46 3.76 -12.34
N PHE A 85 16.92 4.93 -12.71
CA PHE A 85 15.83 5.63 -11.99
C PHE A 85 14.51 4.84 -11.88
N LYS A 86 14.52 3.54 -12.17
CA LYS A 86 13.38 2.64 -12.09
C LYS A 86 13.51 1.77 -10.83
N PRO A 87 12.44 1.66 -10.03
CA PRO A 87 12.33 0.67 -8.97
C PRO A 87 12.69 -0.74 -9.43
N GLY A 88 13.26 -1.53 -8.51
CA GLY A 88 13.38 -2.97 -8.72
C GLY A 88 12.02 -3.68 -8.63
N LYS A 89 12.04 -5.01 -8.80
CA LYS A 89 10.83 -5.84 -8.67
C LYS A 89 10.43 -5.98 -7.21
N ALA A 90 9.18 -6.38 -6.99
CA ALA A 90 8.75 -6.83 -5.68
C ALA A 90 9.23 -8.26 -5.43
N THR A 91 9.49 -8.59 -4.16
CA THR A 91 9.81 -9.95 -3.75
C THR A 91 8.79 -10.42 -2.72
N ILE A 92 8.56 -11.74 -2.68
CA ILE A 92 7.69 -12.36 -1.67
C ILE A 92 8.17 -12.06 -0.25
N GLU A 93 9.48 -12.02 -0.06
CA GLU A 93 10.11 -11.66 1.22
C GLU A 93 9.75 -10.24 1.64
N HIS A 94 9.94 -9.24 0.77
CA HIS A 94 9.60 -7.85 1.08
C HIS A 94 8.11 -7.66 1.33
N VAL A 95 7.25 -8.31 0.54
CA VAL A 95 5.80 -8.29 0.76
C VAL A 95 5.43 -8.89 2.12
N ASN A 96 5.99 -10.05 2.46
CA ASN A 96 5.73 -10.71 3.74
C ASN A 96 6.20 -9.85 4.94
N HIS A 97 7.37 -9.20 4.83
CA HIS A 97 7.85 -8.29 5.87
C HIS A 97 6.98 -7.03 6.00
N ALA A 98 6.63 -6.39 4.88
CA ALA A 98 5.84 -5.18 4.89
C ALA A 98 4.41 -5.42 5.42
N LEU A 99 3.80 -6.57 5.10
CA LEU A 99 2.50 -6.96 5.64
C LEU A 99 2.56 -7.24 7.15
N ARG A 100 3.66 -7.81 7.64
CA ARG A 100 3.87 -7.99 9.08
C ARG A 100 3.97 -6.65 9.79
N GLU A 101 4.73 -5.69 9.26
CA GLU A 101 4.84 -4.36 9.84
C GLU A 101 3.54 -3.56 9.73
N LEU A 102 2.80 -3.70 8.63
CA LEU A 102 1.45 -3.16 8.48
C LEU A 102 0.52 -3.67 9.58
N ARG A 103 0.54 -4.97 9.88
CA ARG A 103 -0.23 -5.54 10.99
C ARG A 103 0.13 -4.87 12.31
N ARG A 104 1.42 -4.72 12.63
CA ARG A 104 1.84 -4.04 13.86
C ARG A 104 1.32 -2.61 13.94
N LEU A 105 1.35 -1.90 12.82
CA LEU A 105 0.85 -0.53 12.73
C LEU A 105 -0.67 -0.45 12.92
N MET A 106 -1.43 -1.38 12.31
CA MET A 106 -2.89 -1.48 12.51
C MET A 106 -3.26 -1.69 13.98
N ASP A 107 -2.55 -2.56 14.69
CA ASP A 107 -2.78 -2.83 16.12
C ASP A 107 -2.37 -1.64 17.00
N ALA A 108 -1.24 -0.99 16.69
CA ALA A 108 -0.71 0.12 17.48
C ALA A 108 -1.58 1.38 17.40
N GLU A 109 -2.00 1.74 16.18
CA GLU A 109 -2.81 2.93 15.91
C GLU A 109 -4.32 2.67 16.08
N LYS A 110 -4.71 1.40 16.28
CA LYS A 110 -6.10 0.97 16.44
C LYS A 110 -6.98 1.41 15.27
N PHE A 111 -6.50 1.24 14.05
CA PHE A 111 -7.28 1.55 12.86
C PHE A 111 -8.48 0.61 12.72
N HIS A 112 -9.62 1.17 12.32
CA HIS A 112 -10.89 0.47 12.26
C HIS A 112 -11.22 -0.09 10.86
N SER A 113 -10.47 0.26 9.83
CA SER A 113 -10.64 -0.31 8.47
C SER A 113 -9.43 -0.02 7.59
N LEU A 114 -9.18 -0.92 6.63
CA LEU A 114 -8.03 -0.85 5.72
C LEU A 114 -8.43 -1.20 4.29
N ALA A 115 -7.97 -0.41 3.32
CA ALA A 115 -8.06 -0.74 1.90
C ALA A 115 -6.67 -1.06 1.31
N LEU A 116 -6.60 -2.11 0.51
CA LEU A 116 -5.40 -2.61 -0.17
C LEU A 116 -5.71 -2.89 -1.66
N PRO A 117 -4.80 -2.59 -2.59
CA PRO A 117 -4.89 -3.11 -3.95
C PRO A 117 -4.46 -4.59 -3.99
N ARG A 118 -4.46 -5.21 -5.19
CA ARG A 118 -3.62 -6.39 -5.45
C ARG A 118 -2.15 -6.02 -5.34
N LEU A 119 -1.64 -6.13 -4.11
CA LEU A 119 -0.31 -5.66 -3.72
C LEU A 119 0.77 -6.34 -4.58
N ALA A 120 1.72 -5.56 -5.08
CA ALA A 120 2.90 -6.06 -5.78
C ALA A 120 2.68 -6.92 -7.05
N THR A 121 1.47 -7.05 -7.60
CA THR A 121 1.20 -7.89 -8.80
C THR A 121 1.23 -7.15 -10.14
N GLY A 122 1.15 -5.81 -10.12
CA GLY A 122 1.25 -4.97 -11.32
C GLY A 122 2.71 -4.64 -11.65
N VAL A 123 3.13 -3.40 -11.38
CA VAL A 123 4.54 -2.96 -11.53
C VAL A 123 5.51 -3.84 -10.72
N GLY A 124 5.06 -4.38 -9.58
CA GLY A 124 5.85 -5.30 -8.75
C GLY A 124 6.11 -6.67 -9.37
N GLY A 125 5.28 -7.12 -10.32
CA GLY A 125 5.48 -8.33 -11.12
C GLY A 125 5.29 -9.68 -10.41
N LEU A 126 4.72 -9.72 -9.21
CA LEU A 126 4.42 -10.98 -8.50
C LEU A 126 3.08 -11.58 -8.96
N ASN A 127 2.93 -12.90 -8.82
CA ASN A 127 1.63 -13.54 -9.03
C ASN A 127 0.72 -13.30 -7.83
N TRP A 128 -0.56 -13.06 -8.11
CA TRP A 128 -1.54 -12.84 -7.05
C TRP A 128 -1.75 -14.06 -6.16
N ASP A 129 -1.63 -15.27 -6.72
CA ASP A 129 -1.77 -16.51 -5.97
C ASP A 129 -0.64 -16.72 -4.95
N ASP A 130 0.50 -16.04 -5.12
CA ASP A 130 1.60 -16.02 -4.15
C ASP A 130 1.40 -14.92 -3.09
N VAL A 131 0.78 -13.78 -3.46
CA VAL A 131 0.60 -12.62 -2.57
C VAL A 131 -0.64 -12.74 -1.69
N SER A 132 -1.76 -13.20 -2.25
CA SER A 132 -3.05 -13.30 -1.54
C SER A 132 -2.95 -14.10 -0.24
N PRO A 133 -2.26 -15.26 -0.19
CA PRO A 133 -2.07 -16.00 1.05
C PRO A 133 -1.30 -15.22 2.12
N LEU A 134 -0.37 -14.34 1.74
CA LEU A 134 0.38 -13.52 2.69
C LEU A 134 -0.51 -12.45 3.34
N ILE A 135 -1.42 -11.86 2.57
CA ILE A 135 -2.42 -10.90 3.08
C ILE A 135 -3.31 -11.61 4.11
N THR A 136 -3.85 -12.78 3.75
CA THR A 136 -4.66 -13.59 4.67
C THR A 136 -3.89 -13.99 5.92
N LYS A 137 -2.62 -14.40 5.78
CA LYS A 137 -1.76 -14.80 6.90
C LYS A 137 -1.55 -13.69 7.93
N HIS A 138 -1.35 -12.44 7.50
CA HIS A 138 -0.99 -11.34 8.42
C HIS A 138 -2.18 -10.49 8.88
N LEU A 139 -3.24 -10.42 8.07
CA LEU A 139 -4.37 -9.51 8.29
C LEU A 139 -5.71 -10.26 8.45
N GLY A 140 -5.76 -11.57 8.20
CA GLY A 140 -7.02 -12.33 8.18
C GLY A 140 -7.71 -12.47 9.54
N ASP A 141 -6.94 -12.44 10.62
CA ASP A 141 -7.42 -12.50 12.01
C ASP A 141 -7.77 -11.13 12.62
N LEU A 142 -7.50 -10.04 11.88
CA LEU A 142 -7.91 -8.70 12.30
C LEU A 142 -9.45 -8.61 12.37
N GLN A 143 -9.94 -8.08 13.49
CA GLN A 143 -11.36 -7.87 13.79
C GLN A 143 -11.94 -6.61 13.12
N VAL A 144 -11.20 -6.02 12.19
CA VAL A 144 -11.60 -4.87 11.39
C VAL A 144 -11.78 -5.28 9.93
N PRO A 145 -12.66 -4.61 9.16
CA PRO A 145 -12.81 -4.88 7.74
C PRO A 145 -11.55 -4.49 6.96
N ILE A 146 -11.10 -5.43 6.13
CA ILE A 146 -9.98 -5.26 5.19
C ILE A 146 -10.53 -5.42 3.77
N TYR A 147 -10.51 -4.36 2.97
CA TYR A 147 -10.99 -4.36 1.59
C TYR A 147 -9.82 -4.54 0.63
N VAL A 148 -9.81 -5.65 -0.10
CA VAL A 148 -8.82 -5.94 -1.13
C VAL A 148 -9.45 -5.69 -2.50
N TYR A 149 -8.98 -4.65 -3.17
CA TYR A 149 -9.42 -4.25 -4.50
C TYR A 149 -8.81 -5.18 -5.56
N VAL A 150 -9.54 -6.23 -5.90
CA VAL A 150 -9.09 -7.29 -6.83
C VAL A 150 -9.24 -6.90 -8.30
N THR A 151 -10.16 -5.97 -8.59
CA THR A 151 -10.39 -5.44 -9.94
C THR A 151 -10.57 -3.93 -9.87
N PHE A 152 -9.77 -3.20 -10.66
CA PHE A 152 -9.83 -1.73 -10.72
C PHE A 152 -10.83 -1.24 -11.77
N HIS A 153 -11.83 -0.49 -11.34
CA HIS A 153 -12.74 0.25 -12.22
C HIS A 153 -12.66 1.75 -11.88
N LYS A 154 -12.05 2.54 -12.77
CA LYS A 154 -11.80 3.98 -12.56
C LYS A 154 -13.10 4.73 -12.24
N GLY A 155 -13.10 5.49 -11.15
CA GLY A 155 -14.24 6.34 -10.77
C GLY A 155 -15.48 5.60 -10.26
N VAL A 156 -15.40 4.28 -10.05
CA VAL A 156 -16.51 3.46 -9.52
C VAL A 156 -16.25 3.16 -8.05
N ALA A 157 -17.15 3.55 -7.16
CA ALA A 157 -17.04 3.20 -5.76
C ALA A 157 -17.25 1.69 -5.56
N ALA A 158 -16.43 1.07 -4.72
CA ALA A 158 -16.60 -0.33 -4.35
C ALA A 158 -17.79 -0.51 -3.40
N ASN A 159 -18.42 -1.69 -3.46
CA ASN A 159 -19.32 -2.13 -2.41
C ASN A 159 -18.48 -2.66 -1.24
N GLU A 160 -18.17 -1.80 -0.29
CA GLU A 160 -17.46 -2.12 0.96
C GLU A 160 -18.51 -2.47 2.03
N PRO A 161 -18.65 -3.75 2.43
CA PRO A 161 -19.59 -4.13 3.49
C PRO A 161 -19.17 -3.53 4.83
N GLU A 162 -20.14 -3.05 5.61
CA GLU A 162 -19.92 -2.58 6.98
C GLU A 162 -19.53 -3.70 7.95
#